data_AF-A0AAJ3LR01-F1
#
_entry.id   AF-A0AAJ3LR01-F1
#
_cell.length_a   1.000
_cell.length_b   1.000
_cell.length_c   1.000
_cell.angle_alpha   90.00
_cell.angle_beta   90.00
_cell.angle_gamma   90.00
#
_symmetry.space_group_name_H-M   'P 1'
#
loop_
_entity.id
_entity.type
_entity.pdbx_description
1 polymer ?
#
loop_
_entity_poly.entity_id
_entity_poly.type
_entity_poly.pdbx_seq_one_letter_code
_entity_poly.pdbx_strand_id
1 'polypeptide(L)'
;MRTVGVLDSDDRARASAVSWLGSHAPDLQVTIAASSWGEMLTDDRFPPSAVVLCPRVGDRVDIAYKARVCRILDIDVVVVSDAPQQEIRSGHRSVGATFVSTVEAAAGVLRAGS
;
A
#
# COMPACT_ATOMS: atom_id res chain seq x y z
N MET A 1 16.91 -0.59 6.66
CA MET A 1 15.69 -1.41 6.80
C MET A 1 14.51 -0.49 6.60
N ARG A 2 13.63 -0.80 5.65
CA ARG A 2 12.58 0.12 5.20
C ARG A 2 11.26 -0.21 5.91
N THR A 3 10.61 0.77 6.54
CA THR A 3 9.31 0.53 7.21
C THR A 3 8.18 0.56 6.19
N VAL A 4 7.27 -0.41 6.30
CA VAL A 4 6.15 -0.59 5.38
C VAL A 4 4.84 -0.60 6.16
N GLY A 5 3.87 0.19 5.70
CA GLY A 5 2.46 0.07 6.09
C GLY A 5 1.68 -0.76 5.07
N VAL A 6 0.83 -1.67 5.52
CA VAL A 6 -0.10 -2.43 4.66
C VAL A 6 -1.52 -1.96 4.97
N LEU A 7 -2.24 -1.51 3.95
CA LEU A 7 -3.65 -1.14 4.04
C LEU A 7 -4.49 -2.05 3.15
N ASP A 8 -5.32 -2.88 3.78
CA ASP A 8 -6.29 -3.73 3.10
C ASP A 8 -7.47 -3.97 4.05
N SER A 9 -8.70 -3.68 3.62
CA SER A 9 -9.88 -3.88 4.46
C SER A 9 -10.29 -5.36 4.56
N ASP A 10 -9.74 -6.25 3.72
CA ASP A 10 -9.90 -7.69 3.87
C ASP A 10 -8.85 -8.24 4.86
N ASP A 11 -9.31 -8.73 6.01
CA ASP A 11 -8.42 -9.20 7.08
C ASP A 11 -7.55 -10.39 6.67
N ARG A 12 -8.09 -11.30 5.84
CA ARG A 12 -7.36 -12.50 5.42
C ARG A 12 -6.27 -12.13 4.41
N ALA A 13 -6.59 -11.28 3.45
CA ALA A 13 -5.64 -10.78 2.46
C ALA A 13 -4.57 -9.92 3.13
N ARG A 14 -4.95 -9.05 4.09
CA ARG A 14 -4.01 -8.27 4.89
C ARG A 14 -3.03 -9.17 5.64
N ALA A 15 -3.53 -10.15 6.40
CA ALA A 15 -2.69 -11.08 7.14
C ALA A 15 -1.77 -11.89 6.21
N SER A 16 -2.28 -12.32 5.06
CA SER A 16 -1.49 -13.01 4.02
C SER A 16 -0.36 -12.13 3.48
N ALA A 17 -0.64 -10.87 3.14
CA ALA A 17 0.36 -9.92 2.65
C ALA A 17 1.46 -9.65 3.68
N VAL A 18 1.07 -9.42 4.95
CA VAL A 18 2.02 -9.22 6.05
C VAL A 18 2.90 -10.46 6.23
N SER A 19 2.30 -11.66 6.27
CA SER A 19 3.06 -12.91 6.40
C SER A 19 3.98 -13.14 5.22
N TRP A 20 3.55 -12.86 4.00
CA TRP A 20 4.36 -13.05 2.80
C TRP A 20 5.57 -12.11 2.80
N LEU A 21 5.36 -10.83 3.11
CA LEU A 21 6.43 -9.83 3.21
C LEU A 21 7.42 -10.20 4.32
N GLY A 22 6.94 -10.61 5.50
CA GLY A 22 7.82 -11.04 6.60
C GLY A 22 8.71 -12.22 6.24
N SER A 23 8.22 -13.16 5.41
CA SER A 23 8.95 -14.36 5.02
C SER A 23 9.85 -14.20 3.78
N HIS A 24 9.48 -13.33 2.84
CA HIS A 24 10.15 -13.20 1.54
C HIS A 24 10.83 -11.83 1.34
N ALA A 25 10.56 -10.87 2.22
CA ALA A 25 11.13 -9.55 2.19
C ALA A 25 11.65 -9.05 3.54
N PRO A 26 12.69 -9.70 4.10
CA PRO A 26 13.20 -9.36 5.44
C PRO A 26 13.80 -7.95 5.54
N ASP A 27 14.14 -7.32 4.42
CA ASP A 27 14.60 -5.93 4.31
C ASP A 27 13.46 -4.90 4.40
N LEU A 28 12.21 -5.35 4.20
CA LEU A 28 10.97 -4.60 4.33
C LEU A 28 10.29 -4.95 5.66
N GLN A 29 10.38 -4.06 6.64
CA GLN A 29 9.75 -4.27 7.93
C GLN A 29 8.30 -3.77 7.91
N VAL A 30 7.34 -4.68 7.92
CA VAL A 30 5.93 -4.31 8.12
C VAL A 30 5.76 -3.77 9.54
N THR A 31 5.47 -2.48 9.66
CA THR A 31 5.30 -1.79 10.94
C THR A 31 3.86 -1.43 11.21
N ILE A 32 3.02 -1.28 10.19
CA ILE A 32 1.59 -0.98 10.32
C ILE A 32 0.81 -1.95 9.43
N ALA A 33 -0.28 -2.52 9.95
CA ALA A 33 -1.19 -3.38 9.20
C ALA A 33 -2.63 -2.96 9.49
N ALA A 34 -3.12 -1.98 8.74
CA ALA A 34 -4.39 -1.32 8.99
C ALA A 34 -5.52 -1.87 8.10
N SER A 35 -6.72 -1.94 8.66
CA SER A 35 -7.97 -2.27 7.96
C SER A 35 -8.64 -1.05 7.32
N SER A 36 -8.27 0.15 7.77
CA SER A 36 -8.87 1.40 7.30
C SER A 36 -7.84 2.53 7.20
N TRP A 37 -8.16 3.54 6.39
CA TRP A 37 -7.30 4.72 6.25
C TRP A 37 -7.18 5.51 7.55
N GLY A 38 -8.26 5.61 8.33
CA GLY A 38 -8.23 6.25 9.63
C GLY A 38 -7.25 5.56 10.59
N GLU A 39 -7.34 4.23 10.68
CA GLU A 39 -6.42 3.41 11.49
C GLU A 39 -4.96 3.61 11.08
N MET A 40 -4.65 3.64 9.78
CA MET A 40 -3.29 3.92 9.28
C MET A 40 -2.79 5.29 9.73
N LEU A 41 -3.62 6.33 9.62
CA LEU A 41 -3.23 7.71 9.95
C LEU A 41 -3.11 7.97 11.45
N THR A 42 -3.80 7.19 12.28
CA THR A 42 -3.79 7.34 13.74
C THR A 42 -2.85 6.37 14.44
N ASP A 43 -2.13 5.53 13.71
CA ASP A 43 -1.12 4.63 14.28
C ASP A 43 0.11 5.44 14.74
N ASP A 44 0.60 5.19 15.95
CA ASP A 44 1.76 5.89 16.52
C ASP A 44 3.05 5.71 15.69
N ARG A 45 3.09 4.71 14.79
CA ARG A 45 4.23 4.44 13.90
C ARG A 45 4.12 5.17 12.56
N PHE A 46 3.05 5.93 12.32
CA PHE A 46 2.89 6.73 11.12
C PHE A 46 3.79 7.98 11.17
N PRO A 47 4.47 8.37 10.07
CA PRO A 47 4.44 7.76 8.74
C PRO A 47 5.49 6.64 8.53
N PRO A 48 5.11 5.52 7.87
CA PRO A 48 6.10 4.57 7.37
C PRO A 48 6.85 5.13 6.15
N SER A 49 7.98 4.53 5.79
CA SER A 49 8.73 4.92 4.58
C SER A 49 8.03 4.52 3.28
N ALA A 50 7.17 3.50 3.30
CA ALA A 50 6.37 3.07 2.16
C ALA A 50 5.02 2.49 2.59
N VAL A 51 4.06 2.48 1.67
CA VAL A 51 2.76 1.84 1.84
C VAL A 51 2.41 0.91 0.69
N VAL A 52 1.83 -0.24 1.03
CA VAL A 52 1.13 -1.14 0.11
C VAL A 52 -0.36 -0.93 0.31
N LEU A 53 -1.03 -0.41 -0.72
CA LEU A 53 -2.46 -0.12 -0.72
C LEU A 53 -3.20 -1.19 -1.53
N CYS A 54 -4.13 -1.91 -0.91
CA CYS A 54 -4.98 -2.91 -1.55
C CYS A 54 -6.43 -2.37 -1.58
N PRO A 55 -6.80 -1.55 -2.57
CA PRO A 55 -8.14 -0.96 -2.63
C PRO A 55 -9.21 -2.04 -2.81
N ARG A 56 -10.35 -1.86 -2.14
CA ARG A 56 -11.52 -2.74 -2.26
C ARG A 56 -12.71 -1.97 -2.79
N VAL A 57 -13.63 -2.69 -3.44
CA VAL A 57 -14.93 -2.11 -3.85
C VAL A 57 -15.67 -1.65 -2.61
N GLY A 58 -16.08 -0.38 -2.59
CA GLY A 58 -16.77 0.23 -1.45
C GLY A 58 -15.87 0.92 -0.42
N ASP A 59 -14.56 0.99 -0.65
CA ASP A 59 -13.65 1.80 0.17
C ASP A 59 -14.15 3.25 0.30
N ARG A 60 -14.24 3.74 1.55
CA ARG A 60 -14.75 5.09 1.85
C ARG A 60 -13.85 6.22 1.37
N VAL A 61 -12.55 5.96 1.25
CA VAL A 61 -11.54 6.96 0.89
C VAL A 61 -10.89 6.55 -0.42
N ASP A 62 -10.92 7.48 -1.38
CA ASP A 62 -10.40 7.28 -2.71
C ASP A 62 -8.88 7.03 -2.72
N ILE A 63 -8.43 6.18 -3.65
CA ILE A 63 -7.02 5.79 -3.78
C ILE A 63 -6.13 6.97 -4.18
N ALA A 64 -6.60 7.88 -5.04
CA ALA A 64 -5.82 9.04 -5.44
C ALA A 64 -5.66 10.04 -4.28
N TYR A 65 -6.66 10.16 -3.40
CA TYR A 65 -6.52 10.92 -2.16
C TYR A 65 -5.47 10.30 -1.24
N LYS A 66 -5.55 9.00 -0.95
CA LYS A 66 -4.56 8.26 -0.14
C LYS A 66 -3.15 8.45 -0.69
N ALA A 67 -2.97 8.25 -2.00
CA ALA A 67 -1.68 8.40 -2.67
C ALA A 67 -1.12 9.83 -2.58
N ARG A 68 -1.98 10.86 -2.73
CA ARG A 68 -1.57 12.26 -2.59
C ARG A 68 -1.09 12.57 -1.17
N VAL A 69 -1.80 12.11 -0.14
CA VAL A 69 -1.39 12.30 1.26
C VAL A 69 -0.04 11.64 1.51
N CYS A 70 0.13 10.39 1.07
CA CYS A 70 1.40 9.67 1.20
C CYS A 70 2.55 10.43 0.50
N ARG A 71 2.31 10.94 -0.71
CA ARG A 71 3.33 11.65 -1.48
C ARG A 71 3.78 12.97 -0.84
N ILE A 72 2.86 13.69 -0.17
CA ILE A 72 3.17 14.92 0.59
C ILE A 72 4.13 14.63 1.76
N LEU A 73 4.07 13.41 2.29
CA LEU A 73 4.88 12.93 3.41
C LEU A 73 6.13 12.15 2.95
N ASP A 74 6.45 12.20 1.66
CA ASP A 74 7.54 11.43 1.02
C ASP A 74 7.48 9.91 1.31
N ILE A 75 6.25 9.38 1.38
CA ILE A 75 5.98 7.95 1.49
C ILE A 75 5.84 7.35 0.09
N ASP A 76 6.62 6.31 -0.22
CA ASP A 76 6.47 5.59 -1.48
C ASP A 76 5.17 4.76 -1.50
N VAL A 77 4.41 4.87 -2.59
CA VAL A 77 3.09 4.26 -2.71
C VAL A 77 3.09 3.17 -3.77
N VAL A 78 2.73 1.95 -3.36
CA VAL A 78 2.45 0.85 -4.28
C VAL A 78 1.02 0.38 -4.10
N VAL A 79 0.28 0.27 -5.20
CA VAL A 79 -1.10 -0.20 -5.22
C VAL A 79 -1.12 -1.62 -5.78
N VAL A 80 -1.66 -2.57 -5.00
CA VAL A 80 -1.88 -3.95 -5.42
C VAL A 80 -3.34 -4.11 -5.81
N SER A 81 -3.61 -4.39 -7.08
CA SER A 81 -4.97 -4.60 -7.57
C SER A 81 -5.01 -5.63 -8.70
N ASP A 82 -5.97 -6.55 -8.60
CA ASP A 82 -6.26 -7.57 -9.61
C ASP A 82 -7.12 -7.01 -10.77
N ALA A 83 -7.68 -5.81 -10.60
CA ALA A 83 -8.45 -5.20 -11.67
C ALA A 83 -7.52 -4.92 -12.86
N PRO A 84 -7.90 -5.26 -14.10
CA PRO A 84 -7.16 -4.80 -15.25
C PRO A 84 -7.01 -3.29 -15.10
N GLN A 85 -5.81 -2.79 -15.39
CA GLN A 85 -5.28 -1.43 -15.16
C GLN A 85 -6.14 -0.28 -15.78
N GLN A 86 -7.36 -0.58 -16.20
CA GLN A 86 -8.39 0.20 -16.89
C GLN A 86 -9.57 0.62 -15.98
N GLU A 87 -9.94 -0.08 -14.90
CA GLU A 87 -11.12 0.31 -14.10
C GLU A 87 -10.84 1.33 -12.98
N ILE A 88 -9.57 1.67 -12.75
CA ILE A 88 -9.18 2.89 -12.01
C ILE A 88 -8.99 4.08 -12.99
N ARG A 89 -9.50 3.97 -14.24
CA ARG A 89 -9.43 5.03 -15.27
C ARG A 89 -10.75 5.76 -15.51
N SER A 90 -11.44 6.15 -14.44
CA SER A 90 -12.18 7.41 -14.46
C SER A 90 -11.30 8.53 -13.88
N GLY A 91 -10.18 8.80 -14.57
CA GLY A 91 -9.55 10.12 -14.58
C GLY A 91 -8.27 10.35 -13.78
N HIS A 92 -7.79 9.43 -12.94
CA HIS A 92 -6.63 9.70 -12.09
C HIS A 92 -5.55 8.63 -12.26
N ARG A 93 -4.63 8.86 -13.21
CA ARG A 93 -3.26 8.33 -13.08
C ARG A 93 -2.73 8.97 -11.79
N SER A 94 -2.93 8.30 -10.65
CA SER A 94 -2.64 8.87 -9.33
C SER A 94 -1.15 9.21 -9.29
N VAL A 95 -0.86 10.50 -9.35
CA VAL A 95 0.50 11.05 -9.32
C VAL A 95 1.22 10.45 -8.11
N GLY A 96 2.32 9.72 -8.37
CA GLY A 96 3.18 9.17 -7.31
C GLY A 96 2.85 7.78 -6.77
N ALA A 97 1.99 7.00 -7.44
CA ALA A 97 1.77 5.59 -7.08
C ALA A 97 2.12 4.63 -8.23
N THR A 98 2.78 3.52 -7.89
CA THR A 98 3.06 2.41 -8.80
C THR A 98 2.01 1.33 -8.64
N PHE A 99 1.45 0.83 -9.76
CA PHE A 99 0.43 -0.22 -9.74
C PHE A 99 1.04 -1.57 -10.10
N VAL A 100 0.70 -2.59 -9.32
CA VAL A 100 1.12 -3.97 -9.52
C VAL A 100 -0.04 -4.92 -9.23
N SER A 101 0.06 -6.18 -9.68
CA SER A 101 -0.97 -7.20 -9.47
C SER A 101 -0.73 -8.08 -8.25
N THR A 102 0.45 -8.05 -7.63
CA THR A 102 0.78 -8.95 -6.52
C THR A 102 1.60 -8.26 -5.44
N VAL A 103 1.55 -8.81 -4.22
CA VAL A 103 2.41 -8.39 -3.10
C VAL A 103 3.89 -8.63 -3.41
N GLU A 104 4.20 -9.68 -4.16
CA GLU A 104 5.57 -9.96 -4.63
C GLU A 104 6.11 -8.85 -5.52
N ALA A 105 5.33 -8.46 -6.54
CA ALA A 105 5.69 -7.35 -7.40
C ALA A 105 5.79 -6.04 -6.60
N ALA A 106 4.95 -5.84 -5.59
CA ALA A 106 5.03 -4.68 -4.73
C ALA A 106 6.35 -4.63 -3.95
N ALA A 107 6.78 -5.76 -3.38
CA ALA A 107 8.07 -5.85 -2.71
C ALA A 107 9.23 -5.55 -3.67
N GLY A 108 9.16 -6.03 -4.92
CA GLY A 108 10.14 -5.72 -5.96
C GLY A 108 10.25 -4.21 -6.23
N VAL A 109 9.12 -3.52 -6.35
CA VAL A 109 9.07 -2.06 -6.55
C VAL A 109 9.65 -1.31 -5.35
N LEU A 110 9.26 -1.67 -4.13
CA LEU A 110 9.71 -0.99 -2.91
C LEU A 110 11.22 -1.14 -2.67
N ARG A 111 11.82 -2.24 -3.13
CA ARG A 111 13.27 -2.45 -3.08
C ARG A 111 14.03 -1.63 -4.11
N ALA A 112 13.47 -1.48 -5.31
CA ALA A 112 14.11 -0.74 -6.40
C ALA A 112 14.12 0.78 -6.15
N GLY A 113 13.20 1.30 -5.33
CA GLY A 113 13.12 2.71 -4.95
C GLY A 113 13.93 3.10 -3.70
N SER A 114 14.91 2.28 -3.30
CA SER A 114 15.80 2.54 -2.15
C SER A 114 17.14 3.13 -2.56
#